data_AF-A0A926WCB0-F1
#
_entry.id   AF-A0A926WCB0-F1
#
_cell.length_a   1.000
_cell.length_b   1.000
_cell.length_c   1.000
_cell.angle_alpha   90.00
_cell.angle_beta   90.00
_cell.angle_gamma   90.00
#
_symmetry.space_group_name_H-M   'P 1'
#
loop_
_entity.id
_entity.type
_entity.pdbx_description
1 polymer ?
#
loop_
_entity_poly.entity_id
_entity_poly.type
_entity_poly.pdbx_seq_one_letter_code
_entity_poly.pdbx_strand_id
1 'polypeptide(L)'
;MRVRRVQELNIPDLSDRLLAARKASRHSLLEICRRLDITPTYWYKLEKGEASTVNYDLLKRIEDILSLDLRVDFSDASDFNFNKELKMDLSRLKWIKVVTPEKGWPHHWAVSLNEIADCKEPIIQKNGLTILPLGFKHKKAELPAANDLMVLTQHAKVTHVVEFLDDEPYEEGGWFHRYVKIVWWKPEIDWAELPHRKEVLGFDVSIQKSMPYEFSSFESFQEAWNKKGGLEAFQEYVAEQLMQIPG
;
A
#
# COMPACT_ATOMS: atom_id res chain seq x y z
N MET A 1 -13.36 -12.86 19.07
CA MET A 1 -12.02 -13.41 18.79
C MET A 1 -11.02 -12.27 18.87
N ARG A 2 -9.81 -12.46 19.42
CA ARG A 2 -8.77 -11.41 19.48
C ARG A 2 -7.56 -11.84 18.66
N VAL A 3 -7.08 -10.98 17.79
CA VAL A 3 -5.89 -11.18 16.96
C VAL A 3 -4.81 -10.21 17.46
N ARG A 4 -3.56 -10.68 17.60
CA ARG A 4 -2.40 -9.87 17.99
C ARG A 4 -1.32 -9.99 16.92
N ARG A 5 -0.72 -8.86 16.53
CA ARG A 5 0.48 -8.77 15.68
C ARG A 5 1.69 -8.49 16.58
N VAL A 6 2.79 -9.22 16.39
CA VAL A 6 4.08 -9.01 17.07
C VAL A 6 5.13 -8.75 16.00
N GLN A 7 6.05 -7.82 16.27
CA GLN A 7 7.17 -7.47 15.39
C GLN A 7 8.48 -7.59 16.18
N GLU A 8 9.51 -8.11 15.54
CA GLU A 8 10.86 -8.23 16.10
C GLU A 8 11.82 -7.43 15.23
N LEU A 9 12.62 -6.57 15.85
CA LEU A 9 13.64 -5.76 15.18
C LEU A 9 15.01 -6.22 15.66
N ASN A 10 15.91 -6.51 14.71
CA ASN A 10 17.30 -6.79 15.04
C ASN A 10 18.09 -5.48 15.05
N ILE A 11 18.62 -5.10 16.21
CA ILE A 11 19.47 -3.91 16.38
C ILE A 11 20.90 -4.42 16.58
N PRO A 12 21.72 -4.48 15.52
CA PRO A 12 23.13 -4.82 15.69
C PRO A 12 23.80 -3.82 16.63
N ASP A 13 24.75 -4.31 17.42
CA ASP A 13 25.55 -3.52 18.37
C ASP A 13 24.76 -2.90 19.54
N LEU A 14 23.51 -3.31 19.78
CA LEU A 14 22.71 -2.82 20.92
C LEU A 14 23.45 -2.99 22.25
N SER A 15 24.06 -4.15 22.47
CA SER A 15 24.82 -4.47 23.69
C SER A 15 25.97 -3.49 23.92
N ASP A 16 26.73 -3.17 22.88
CA ASP A 16 27.87 -2.25 22.93
C ASP A 16 27.41 -0.81 23.17
N ARG A 17 26.32 -0.40 22.52
CA ARG A 17 25.71 0.93 22.71
C ARG A 17 25.20 1.10 24.14
N LEU A 18 24.56 0.09 24.72
CA LEU A 18 24.11 0.10 26.10
C LEU A 18 25.28 0.21 27.09
N LEU A 19 26.35 -0.55 26.84
CA LEU A 19 27.55 -0.49 27.67
C LEU A 19 28.23 0.88 27.61
N ALA A 20 28.36 1.46 26.41
CA ALA A 20 28.92 2.79 26.20
C ALA A 20 28.06 3.87 26.88
N ALA A 21 26.74 3.81 26.69
CA ALA A 21 25.80 4.76 27.27
C ALA A 21 25.80 4.70 28.81
N ARG A 22 25.83 3.50 29.41
CA ARG A 22 25.97 3.37 30.87
C ARG A 22 27.28 3.97 31.35
N LYS A 23 28.41 3.69 30.68
CA LYS A 23 29.72 4.24 31.07
C LYS A 23 29.77 5.77 30.96
N ALA A 24 29.06 6.34 29.99
CA ALA A 24 28.94 7.79 29.83
C ALA A 24 27.92 8.43 30.78
N SER A 25 27.00 7.64 31.34
CA SER A 25 25.96 8.12 32.25
C SER A 25 26.53 8.53 33.60
N ARG A 26 25.91 9.56 34.19
CA ARG A 26 26.18 9.99 35.57
C ARG A 26 25.49 9.09 36.61
N HIS A 27 24.59 8.20 36.17
CA HIS A 27 23.85 7.31 37.04
C HIS A 27 24.64 6.02 37.33
N SER A 28 24.59 5.57 38.59
CA SER A 28 25.13 4.25 38.93
C SER A 28 24.28 3.14 38.31
N LEU A 29 24.88 1.96 38.09
CA LEU A 29 24.15 0.78 37.58
C LEU A 29 22.92 0.44 38.43
N LEU A 30 23.06 0.49 39.76
CA LEU A 30 21.96 0.21 40.68
C LEU A 30 20.84 1.25 40.58
N GLU A 31 21.19 2.52 40.35
CA GLU A 31 20.20 3.58 40.15
C GLU A 31 19.44 3.39 38.83
N ILE A 32 20.14 3.05 37.75
CA ILE A 32 19.53 2.74 36.45
C ILE A 32 18.57 1.55 36.58
N CYS A 33 19.04 0.44 37.17
CA CYS A 33 18.24 -0.76 37.37
C CYS A 33 16.97 -0.48 38.20
N ARG A 34 17.09 0.32 39.28
CA ARG A 34 15.95 0.71 40.12
C ARG A 34 14.92 1.53 39.36
N ARG A 35 15.35 2.46 38.50
CA ARG A 35 14.44 3.30 37.70
C ARG A 35 13.74 2.52 36.58
N LEU A 36 14.41 1.50 36.04
CA LEU A 36 13.88 0.64 34.98
C LEU A 36 13.03 -0.53 35.50
N ASP A 37 13.03 -0.77 36.81
CA ASP A 37 12.41 -1.93 37.46
C ASP A 37 12.96 -3.27 36.93
N ILE A 38 14.29 -3.37 36.85
CA ILE A 38 15.00 -4.57 36.41
C ILE A 38 16.14 -4.95 37.37
N THR A 39 16.58 -6.20 37.31
CA THR A 39 17.70 -6.67 38.12
C THR A 39 19.06 -6.31 37.48
N PRO A 40 20.12 -6.09 38.28
CA PRO A 40 21.48 -5.91 37.75
C PRO A 40 21.94 -7.09 36.88
N THR A 41 21.53 -8.31 37.24
CA THR A 41 21.81 -9.52 36.47
C THR A 41 21.20 -9.45 35.07
N TYR A 42 19.96 -8.96 34.94
CA TYR A 42 19.34 -8.77 33.63
C TYR A 42 20.05 -7.68 32.83
N TRP A 43 20.45 -6.58 33.46
CA TRP A 43 21.25 -5.54 32.79
C TRP A 43 22.56 -6.08 32.21
N TYR A 44 23.31 -6.88 32.98
CA TYR A 44 24.55 -7.48 32.47
C TYR A 44 24.32 -8.42 31.28
N LYS A 45 23.17 -9.11 31.22
CA LYS A 45 22.81 -9.92 30.05
C LYS A 45 22.56 -9.06 28.82
N LEU A 46 21.96 -7.88 28.98
CA LEU A 46 21.80 -6.91 27.89
C LEU A 46 23.15 -6.42 27.38
N GLU A 47 24.07 -6.03 28.27
CA GLU A 47 25.41 -5.55 27.88
C GLU A 47 26.29 -6.62 27.21
N LYS A 48 26.03 -7.90 27.49
CA LYS A 48 26.75 -9.02 26.87
C LYS A 48 26.08 -9.57 25.61
N GLY A 49 24.90 -9.07 25.24
CA GLY A 49 24.10 -9.64 24.14
C GLY A 49 23.56 -11.05 24.42
N GLU A 50 23.48 -11.45 25.68
CA GLU A 50 22.97 -12.76 26.10
C GLU A 50 21.43 -12.78 26.22
N ALA A 51 20.79 -11.62 26.15
CA ALA A 51 19.33 -11.51 26.13
C ALA A 51 18.80 -11.77 24.72
N SER A 52 17.93 -12.77 24.58
CA SER A 52 17.35 -13.14 23.29
C SER A 52 16.36 -12.11 22.74
N THR A 53 15.62 -11.41 23.63
CA THR A 53 14.68 -10.34 23.25
C THR A 53 14.59 -9.28 24.34
N VAL A 54 14.27 -8.04 23.94
CA VAL A 54 14.03 -6.90 24.84
C VAL A 54 12.70 -6.26 24.45
N ASN A 55 11.83 -6.01 25.42
CA ASN A 55 10.57 -5.32 25.18
C ASN A 55 10.84 -3.85 24.79
N TYR A 56 10.16 -3.36 23.74
CA TYR A 56 10.24 -1.97 23.31
C TYR A 56 9.97 -0.96 24.42
N ASP A 57 8.98 -1.20 25.28
CA ASP A 57 8.66 -0.29 26.40
C ASP A 57 9.82 -0.19 27.38
N LEU A 58 10.60 -1.27 27.55
CA LEU A 58 11.81 -1.22 28.35
C LEU A 58 12.92 -0.48 27.61
N LEU A 59 13.08 -0.72 26.30
CA LEU A 59 14.10 -0.08 25.47
C LEU A 59 13.93 1.44 25.42
N LYS A 60 12.70 1.93 25.24
CA LYS A 60 12.38 3.36 25.25
C LYS A 60 12.68 4.03 26.59
N ARG A 61 12.36 3.36 27.69
CA ARG A 61 12.73 3.84 29.03
C ARG A 61 14.24 3.90 29.24
N ILE A 62 15.00 3.00 28.61
CA ILE A 62 16.46 3.05 28.63
C ILE A 62 16.97 4.26 27.84
N GLU A 63 16.41 4.52 26.65
CA GLU A 63 16.72 5.72 25.85
C GLU A 63 16.53 7.00 26.66
N ASP A 64 15.38 7.13 27.34
CA ASP A 64 15.05 8.29 28.16
C ASP A 64 16.04 8.49 29.32
N ILE A 65 16.36 7.41 30.06
CA ILE A 65 17.23 7.48 31.25
C ILE A 65 18.70 7.73 30.88
N LEU A 66 19.16 7.13 29.77
CA LEU A 66 20.55 7.24 29.34
C LEU A 66 20.78 8.35 28.31
N SER A 67 19.72 9.07 27.92
CA SER A 67 19.75 10.05 26.82
C SER A 67 20.40 9.45 25.57
N LEU A 68 20.05 8.19 25.28
CA LEU A 68 20.59 7.42 24.17
C LEU A 68 19.58 7.44 23.04
N ASP A 69 20.00 7.87 21.85
CA ASP A 69 19.22 7.69 20.63
C ASP A 69 19.51 6.28 20.09
N LEU A 70 18.63 5.31 20.33
CA LEU A 70 18.76 3.96 19.75
C LEU A 70 18.24 3.90 18.32
N ARG A 71 17.56 4.95 17.83
CA ARG A 71 16.88 5.03 16.52
C ARG A 71 15.92 3.87 16.30
N VAL A 72 15.21 3.48 17.36
CA VAL A 72 14.25 2.39 17.29
C VAL A 72 12.92 2.97 16.86
N ASP A 73 12.72 3.00 15.54
CA ASP A 73 11.45 3.39 14.97
C ASP A 73 10.65 2.15 14.54
N PHE A 74 9.45 2.02 15.10
CA PHE A 74 8.46 1.03 14.67
C PHE A 74 7.42 1.63 13.71
N SER A 75 7.54 2.93 13.39
CA SER A 75 6.78 3.57 12.32
C SER A 75 7.09 2.93 10.96
N ASP A 76 8.28 2.33 10.85
CA ASP A 76 8.82 1.66 9.67
C ASP A 76 8.59 0.14 9.65
N ALA A 77 7.38 -0.31 10.01
CA ALA A 77 6.92 -1.65 9.64
C ALA A 77 6.64 -1.79 8.12
N SER A 78 7.08 -0.83 7.31
CA SER A 78 7.27 -0.90 5.86
C SER A 78 8.70 -1.27 5.46
N ASP A 79 9.70 -1.25 6.35
CA ASP A 79 11.09 -1.22 5.91
C ASP A 79 11.75 -2.60 5.92
N PHE A 80 11.25 -3.47 5.04
CA PHE A 80 12.10 -4.48 4.42
C PHE A 80 12.76 -3.87 3.18
N ASN A 81 14.06 -3.55 3.27
CA ASN A 81 14.96 -3.28 2.14
C ASN A 81 14.48 -2.26 1.07
N PHE A 82 14.30 -1.01 1.45
CA PHE A 82 14.02 0.12 0.53
C PHE A 82 15.26 0.68 -0.22
N ASN A 83 16.30 -0.14 -0.41
CA ASN A 83 17.46 0.20 -1.27
C ASN A 83 17.59 -0.73 -2.48
N LYS A 84 16.47 -1.31 -2.89
CA LYS A 84 16.20 -1.61 -4.30
C LYS A 84 15.06 -0.67 -4.66
N GLU A 85 15.21 0.13 -5.70
CA GLU A 85 14.24 1.13 -6.20
C GLU A 85 12.80 0.80 -5.82
N LEU A 86 12.10 1.79 -5.24
CA LEU A 86 10.70 1.77 -4.80
C LEU A 86 9.76 1.55 -6.00
N LYS A 87 9.89 0.41 -6.68
CA LYS A 87 9.13 0.05 -7.86
C LYS A 87 7.76 -0.38 -7.37
N MET A 88 6.74 0.35 -7.79
CA MET A 88 5.35 -0.03 -7.59
C MET A 88 5.14 -1.46 -8.12
N ASP A 89 4.74 -2.39 -7.25
CA ASP A 89 4.48 -3.78 -7.65
C ASP A 89 3.11 -3.90 -8.33
N LEU A 90 3.15 -3.99 -9.66
CA LEU A 90 1.98 -4.24 -10.50
C LEU A 90 1.97 -5.64 -11.11
N SER A 91 2.69 -6.61 -10.53
CA SER A 91 2.77 -8.00 -11.04
C SER A 91 1.42 -8.71 -11.18
N ARG A 92 0.41 -8.24 -10.44
CA ARG A 92 -0.98 -8.74 -10.48
C ARG A 92 -1.89 -7.94 -11.40
N LEU A 93 -1.39 -6.92 -12.11
CA LEU A 93 -2.18 -6.09 -13.03
C LEU A 93 -2.48 -6.84 -14.32
N LYS A 94 -3.77 -7.14 -14.50
CA LYS A 94 -4.29 -7.90 -15.66
C LYS A 94 -5.50 -7.22 -16.29
N TRP A 95 -6.19 -6.37 -15.54
CA TRP A 95 -7.52 -5.90 -15.90
C TRP A 95 -7.55 -4.41 -16.20
N ILE A 96 -8.49 -4.02 -17.05
CA ILE A 96 -8.88 -2.64 -17.28
C ILE A 96 -10.40 -2.50 -17.34
N LYS A 97 -10.89 -1.38 -16.83
CA LYS A 97 -12.30 -1.01 -16.90
C LYS A 97 -12.45 0.48 -17.20
N VAL A 98 -13.46 0.84 -17.99
CA VAL A 98 -13.95 2.23 -18.05
C VAL A 98 -14.98 2.41 -16.95
N VAL A 99 -14.80 3.42 -16.12
CA VAL A 99 -15.83 3.89 -15.21
C VAL A 99 -16.52 5.07 -15.89
N THR A 100 -17.84 4.98 -16.01
CA THR A 100 -18.67 6.03 -16.61
C THR A 100 -19.83 6.30 -15.66
N PRO A 101 -19.84 7.47 -15.00
CA PRO A 101 -20.97 7.88 -14.19
C PRO A 101 -22.26 7.95 -15.01
N GLU A 102 -23.41 7.84 -14.35
CA GLU A 102 -24.70 7.97 -15.02
C GLU A 102 -24.99 9.43 -15.44
N LYS A 103 -25.93 9.61 -16.37
CA LYS A 103 -26.29 10.95 -16.83
C LYS A 103 -26.90 11.76 -15.67
N GLY A 104 -26.31 12.92 -15.37
CA GLY A 104 -26.73 13.75 -14.24
C GLY A 104 -26.06 13.40 -12.91
N TRP A 105 -25.01 12.58 -12.93
CA TRP A 105 -24.18 12.32 -11.75
C TRP A 105 -23.64 13.64 -11.17
N PRO A 106 -23.68 13.84 -9.84
CA PRO A 106 -23.30 15.10 -9.22
C PRO A 106 -21.82 15.41 -9.34
N HIS A 107 -20.98 14.39 -9.53
CA HIS A 107 -19.54 14.54 -9.69
C HIS A 107 -19.12 14.32 -11.14
N HIS A 108 -18.11 15.08 -11.60
CA HIS A 108 -17.54 14.86 -12.92
C HIS A 108 -16.76 13.53 -12.98
N TRP A 109 -16.05 13.21 -11.90
CA TRP A 109 -15.20 12.02 -11.78
C TRP A 109 -15.79 11.03 -10.77
N ALA A 110 -15.99 9.78 -11.22
CA ALA A 110 -16.32 8.67 -10.34
C ALA A 110 -15.17 8.35 -9.39
N VAL A 111 -15.49 7.92 -8.17
CA VAL A 111 -14.48 7.48 -7.20
C VAL A 111 -13.48 8.61 -6.81
N SER A 112 -13.88 9.88 -6.99
CA SER A 112 -13.10 11.04 -6.53
C SER A 112 -13.28 11.28 -5.03
N LEU A 113 -12.41 12.08 -4.40
CA LEU A 113 -12.56 12.43 -2.97
C LEU A 113 -13.95 13.00 -2.63
N ASN A 114 -14.49 13.85 -3.50
CA ASN A 114 -15.81 14.43 -3.31
C ASN A 114 -16.91 13.37 -3.35
N GLU A 115 -16.85 12.44 -4.31
CA GLU A 115 -17.81 11.34 -4.38
C GLU A 115 -17.70 10.38 -3.21
N ILE A 116 -16.47 10.05 -2.81
CA ILE A 116 -16.17 9.20 -1.67
C ILE A 116 -16.74 9.82 -0.38
N ALA A 117 -16.60 11.14 -0.20
CA ALA A 117 -17.14 11.86 0.95
C ALA A 117 -18.68 11.86 0.98
N ASP A 118 -19.33 11.92 -0.18
CA ASP A 118 -20.79 11.92 -0.33
C ASP A 118 -21.39 10.50 -0.41
N CYS A 119 -20.55 9.46 -0.44
CA CYS A 119 -20.98 8.08 -0.60
C CYS A 119 -21.71 7.58 0.65
N LYS A 120 -22.84 6.91 0.44
CA LYS A 120 -23.63 6.30 1.52
C LYS A 120 -23.21 4.86 1.82
N GLU A 121 -22.42 4.26 0.95
CA GLU A 121 -21.91 2.90 1.11
C GLU A 121 -20.71 2.86 2.08
N PRO A 122 -20.42 1.71 2.71
CA PRO A 122 -19.34 1.61 3.68
C PRO A 122 -17.96 1.74 3.00
N ILE A 123 -17.46 2.97 2.92
CA ILE A 123 -16.09 3.26 2.51
C ILE A 123 -15.19 3.24 3.75
N ILE A 124 -14.08 2.51 3.65
CA ILE A 124 -13.02 2.55 4.68
C ILE A 124 -11.95 3.50 4.19
N GLN A 125 -11.84 4.66 4.84
CA GLN A 125 -10.74 5.60 4.64
C GLN A 125 -9.97 5.80 5.94
N LYS A 126 -8.76 5.22 6.05
CA LYS A 126 -7.94 5.32 7.27
C LYS A 126 -6.46 5.19 6.96
N ASN A 127 -5.65 6.15 7.43
CA ASN A 127 -4.19 6.12 7.29
C ASN A 127 -3.72 5.90 5.82
N GLY A 128 -4.34 6.58 4.85
CA GLY A 128 -4.02 6.44 3.43
C GLY A 128 -4.61 5.19 2.75
N LEU A 129 -5.21 4.25 3.50
CA LEU A 129 -5.99 3.16 2.93
C LEU A 129 -7.36 3.67 2.51
N THR A 130 -7.75 3.39 1.26
CA THR A 130 -9.10 3.63 0.75
C THR A 130 -9.66 2.32 0.19
N ILE A 131 -10.75 1.83 0.77
CA ILE A 131 -11.51 0.66 0.29
C ILE A 131 -12.93 1.10 0.01
N LEU A 132 -13.45 0.70 -1.15
CA LEU A 132 -14.79 1.04 -1.60
C LEU A 132 -15.41 -0.07 -2.44
N PRO A 133 -16.74 -0.11 -2.52
CA PRO A 133 -17.44 -0.95 -3.48
C PRO A 133 -17.36 -0.34 -4.88
N LEU A 134 -16.89 -1.14 -5.84
CA LEU A 134 -16.82 -0.79 -7.25
C LEU A 134 -17.97 -1.46 -8.00
N GLY A 135 -18.90 -0.67 -8.54
CA GLY A 135 -20.09 -1.17 -9.25
C GLY A 135 -19.85 -1.52 -10.71
N PHE A 136 -20.46 -2.62 -11.18
CA PHE A 136 -20.42 -3.14 -12.55
C PHE A 136 -21.85 -3.41 -13.07
N LYS A 137 -22.09 -3.08 -14.34
CA LYS A 137 -23.41 -3.31 -14.99
C LYS A 137 -23.62 -4.75 -15.48
N HIS A 138 -22.67 -5.65 -15.26
CA HIS A 138 -22.70 -7.01 -15.82
C HIS A 138 -22.10 -8.00 -14.84
N LYS A 139 -22.64 -9.22 -14.84
CA LYS A 139 -22.14 -10.38 -14.09
C LYS A 139 -20.65 -10.69 -14.30
N LYS A 140 -20.03 -10.16 -15.36
CA LYS A 140 -18.58 -10.26 -15.62
C LYS A 140 -17.73 -9.62 -14.52
N ALA A 141 -18.34 -8.93 -13.55
CA ALA A 141 -17.73 -8.61 -12.27
C ALA A 141 -17.15 -9.83 -11.53
N GLU A 142 -17.57 -11.06 -11.86
CA GLU A 142 -17.03 -12.32 -11.32
C GLU A 142 -15.68 -12.73 -11.92
N LEU A 143 -15.26 -12.13 -13.05
CA LEU A 143 -14.04 -12.56 -13.76
C LEU A 143 -12.73 -12.25 -13.01
N PRO A 144 -12.53 -11.04 -12.43
CA PRO A 144 -11.31 -10.77 -11.69
C PRO A 144 -11.29 -11.57 -10.38
N ALA A 145 -10.19 -12.25 -10.10
CA ALA A 145 -10.03 -12.97 -8.82
C ALA A 145 -9.69 -11.99 -7.69
N ALA A 146 -9.86 -12.42 -6.44
CA ALA A 146 -9.25 -11.72 -5.31
C ALA A 146 -7.75 -11.53 -5.57
N ASN A 147 -7.19 -10.40 -5.12
CA ASN A 147 -5.79 -9.99 -5.30
C ASN A 147 -5.39 -9.55 -6.72
N ASP A 148 -6.22 -9.73 -7.74
CA ASP A 148 -5.94 -9.17 -9.05
C ASP A 148 -5.95 -7.62 -8.98
N LEU A 149 -5.13 -6.99 -9.83
CA LEU A 149 -5.12 -5.54 -9.99
C LEU A 149 -5.84 -5.14 -11.29
N MET A 150 -6.51 -3.99 -11.23
CA MET A 150 -7.24 -3.39 -12.34
C MET A 150 -6.94 -1.91 -12.47
N VAL A 151 -6.69 -1.47 -13.70
CA VAL A 151 -6.67 -0.04 -14.06
C VAL A 151 -8.09 0.46 -14.28
N LEU A 152 -8.43 1.57 -13.62
CA LEU A 152 -9.67 2.30 -13.88
C LEU A 152 -9.39 3.48 -14.79
N THR A 153 -10.14 3.56 -15.89
CA THR A 153 -10.09 4.71 -16.81
C THR A 153 -11.39 5.49 -16.82
N GLN A 154 -11.28 6.81 -16.91
CA GLN A 154 -12.39 7.75 -17.01
C GLN A 154 -11.99 8.84 -17.99
N HIS A 155 -12.88 9.23 -18.91
CA HIS A 155 -12.56 10.26 -19.93
C HIS A 155 -11.23 10.00 -20.67
N ALA A 156 -10.93 8.72 -20.92
CA ALA A 156 -9.68 8.23 -21.51
C ALA A 156 -8.41 8.55 -20.70
N LYS A 157 -8.51 8.86 -19.41
CA LYS A 157 -7.40 9.03 -18.46
C LYS A 157 -7.29 7.80 -17.56
N VAL A 158 -6.08 7.45 -17.12
CA VAL A 158 -5.89 6.46 -16.04
C VAL A 158 -6.04 7.18 -14.71
N THR A 159 -7.08 6.84 -13.95
CA THR A 159 -7.43 7.54 -12.70
C THR A 159 -7.02 6.77 -11.45
N HIS A 160 -7.12 5.45 -11.51
CA HIS A 160 -6.80 4.57 -10.39
C HIS A 160 -6.17 3.28 -10.84
N VAL A 161 -5.43 2.66 -9.93
CA VAL A 161 -5.21 1.22 -9.89
C VAL A 161 -5.85 0.69 -8.62
N VAL A 162 -6.60 -0.39 -8.74
CA VAL A 162 -7.33 -1.01 -7.63
C VAL A 162 -7.02 -2.50 -7.51
N GLU A 163 -7.04 -2.99 -6.28
CA GLU A 163 -6.88 -4.40 -5.89
C GLU A 163 -8.23 -4.97 -5.46
N PHE A 164 -8.63 -6.12 -6.00
CA PHE A 164 -9.83 -6.84 -5.55
C PHE A 164 -9.60 -7.53 -4.20
N LEU A 165 -10.54 -7.36 -3.26
CA LEU A 165 -10.41 -7.89 -1.88
C LEU A 165 -11.31 -9.10 -1.60
N ASP A 166 -12.32 -9.32 -2.42
CA ASP A 166 -13.32 -10.36 -2.29
C ASP A 166 -13.22 -11.40 -3.42
N ASP A 167 -13.75 -12.59 -3.18
CA ASP A 167 -13.75 -13.68 -4.16
C ASP A 167 -14.92 -13.57 -5.15
N GLU A 168 -16.06 -13.02 -4.71
CA GLU A 168 -17.30 -12.97 -5.50
C GLU A 168 -17.99 -11.60 -5.38
N PRO A 169 -18.69 -11.14 -6.44
CA PRO A 169 -19.50 -9.93 -6.37
C PRO A 169 -20.78 -10.13 -5.55
N TYR A 170 -21.25 -9.06 -4.92
CA TYR A 170 -22.60 -8.97 -4.38
C TYR A 170 -23.51 -8.13 -5.29
N GLU A 171 -24.81 -8.39 -5.26
CA GLU A 171 -25.78 -7.65 -6.07
C GLU A 171 -26.54 -6.64 -5.21
N GLU A 172 -26.60 -5.39 -5.66
CA GLU A 172 -27.40 -4.34 -5.04
C GLU A 172 -27.89 -3.35 -6.10
N GLY A 173 -29.18 -3.02 -6.09
CA GLY A 173 -29.76 -2.03 -7.00
C GLY A 173 -29.68 -2.39 -8.49
N GLY A 174 -29.55 -3.68 -8.84
CA GLY A 174 -29.36 -4.14 -10.22
C GLY A 174 -27.92 -3.99 -10.73
N TRP A 175 -26.97 -3.76 -9.84
CA TRP A 175 -25.54 -3.70 -10.11
C TRP A 175 -24.81 -4.82 -9.36
N PHE A 176 -23.69 -5.25 -9.93
CA PHE A 176 -22.75 -6.16 -9.29
C PHE A 176 -21.62 -5.35 -8.69
N HIS A 177 -21.33 -5.51 -7.41
CA HIS A 177 -20.31 -4.75 -6.70
C HIS A 177 -19.19 -5.66 -6.22
N ARG A 178 -17.97 -5.14 -6.25
CA ARG A 178 -16.76 -5.78 -5.71
C ARG A 178 -16.06 -4.81 -4.78
N TYR A 179 -15.66 -5.25 -3.60
CA TYR A 179 -14.81 -4.47 -2.71
C TYR A 179 -13.40 -4.39 -3.28
N VAL A 180 -12.95 -3.16 -3.50
CA VAL A 180 -11.62 -2.89 -4.02
C VAL A 180 -10.87 -1.93 -3.11
N LYS A 181 -9.56 -2.14 -3.01
CA LYS A 181 -8.62 -1.22 -2.38
C LYS A 181 -7.95 -0.37 -3.47
N ILE A 182 -7.94 0.95 -3.31
CA ILE A 182 -7.13 1.81 -4.17
C ILE A 182 -5.65 1.61 -3.80
N VAL A 183 -4.84 1.20 -4.77
CA VAL A 183 -3.38 1.04 -4.61
C VAL A 183 -2.59 2.15 -5.28
N TRP A 184 -3.20 2.87 -6.22
CA TRP A 184 -2.65 4.09 -6.80
C TRP A 184 -3.77 5.03 -7.26
N TRP A 185 -3.58 6.33 -7.01
CA TRP A 185 -4.35 7.46 -7.53
C TRP A 185 -3.63 8.77 -7.16
N LYS A 186 -4.10 9.90 -7.70
CA LYS A 186 -3.59 11.25 -7.42
C LYS A 186 -4.73 12.21 -7.07
N PRO A 187 -5.36 12.07 -5.89
CA PRO A 187 -6.57 12.81 -5.57
C PRO A 187 -6.34 14.34 -5.42
N GLU A 188 -5.10 14.78 -5.27
CA GLU A 188 -4.71 16.20 -5.14
C GLU A 188 -4.63 16.94 -6.49
N ILE A 189 -4.61 16.20 -7.60
CA ILE A 189 -4.45 16.75 -8.95
C ILE A 189 -5.79 16.80 -9.66
N ASP A 190 -5.99 17.81 -10.52
CA ASP A 190 -7.11 17.79 -11.45
C ASP A 190 -6.94 16.63 -12.45
N TRP A 191 -7.84 15.65 -12.38
CA TRP A 191 -7.78 14.47 -13.24
C TRP A 191 -7.98 14.78 -14.73
N ALA A 192 -8.43 15.98 -15.10
CA ALA A 192 -8.42 16.43 -16.49
C ALA A 192 -6.99 16.52 -17.06
N GLU A 193 -6.02 16.84 -16.20
CA GLU A 193 -4.60 17.00 -16.53
C GLU A 193 -3.80 15.70 -16.50
N LEU A 194 -4.41 14.59 -16.04
CA LEU A 194 -3.75 13.28 -16.09
C LEU A 194 -3.39 12.89 -17.53
N PRO A 195 -2.34 12.09 -17.75
CA PRO A 195 -1.98 11.63 -19.10
C PRO A 195 -3.09 10.79 -19.73
N HIS A 196 -3.15 10.79 -21.07
CA HIS A 196 -4.09 9.95 -21.79
C HIS A 196 -3.72 8.47 -21.56
N ARG A 197 -4.71 7.58 -21.45
CA ARG A 197 -4.49 6.15 -21.15
C ARG A 197 -3.54 5.47 -22.13
N LYS A 198 -3.53 5.92 -23.39
CA LYS A 198 -2.61 5.40 -24.40
C LYS A 198 -1.13 5.65 -24.04
N GLU A 199 -0.83 6.78 -23.41
CA GLU A 199 0.53 7.13 -22.98
C GLU A 199 0.95 6.24 -21.80
N VAL A 200 0.08 6.14 -20.79
CA VAL A 200 0.33 5.33 -19.59
C VAL A 200 0.41 3.83 -19.87
N LEU A 201 -0.43 3.32 -20.78
CA LEU A 201 -0.50 1.90 -21.11
C LEU A 201 0.48 1.51 -22.23
N GLY A 202 0.94 2.48 -23.03
CA GLY A 202 1.87 2.24 -24.14
C GLY A 202 1.24 1.56 -25.37
N PHE A 203 -0.09 1.44 -25.41
CA PHE A 203 -0.84 0.92 -26.55
C PHE A 203 -2.27 1.48 -26.55
N ASP A 204 -2.97 1.34 -27.68
CA ASP A 204 -4.35 1.82 -27.80
C ASP A 204 -5.36 0.78 -27.30
N VAL A 205 -6.29 1.22 -26.46
CA VAL A 205 -7.33 0.38 -25.87
C VAL A 205 -8.68 0.86 -26.38
N SER A 206 -9.40 -0.03 -27.07
CA SER A 206 -10.79 0.21 -27.48
C SER A 206 -11.74 -0.53 -26.54
N ILE A 207 -12.28 0.21 -25.56
CA ILE A 207 -13.26 -0.27 -24.59
C ILE A 207 -14.41 0.72 -24.49
N GLN A 208 -15.65 0.21 -24.53
CA GLN A 208 -16.87 1.02 -24.55
C GLN A 208 -17.90 0.61 -23.48
N LYS A 209 -17.64 -0.47 -22.72
CA LYS A 209 -18.58 -1.00 -21.72
C LYS A 209 -17.96 -0.95 -20.32
N SER A 210 -18.77 -0.66 -19.31
CA SER A 210 -18.40 -0.70 -17.88
C SER A 210 -18.29 -2.14 -17.36
N MET A 211 -17.49 -2.96 -18.05
CA MET A 211 -17.16 -4.34 -17.69
C MET A 211 -15.62 -4.49 -17.65
N PRO A 212 -15.09 -5.45 -16.90
CA PRO A 212 -13.65 -5.70 -16.89
C PRO A 212 -13.21 -6.36 -18.20
N TYR A 213 -12.03 -5.98 -18.68
CA TYR A 213 -11.35 -6.59 -19.81
C TYR A 213 -9.94 -6.98 -19.38
N GLU A 214 -9.48 -8.15 -19.81
CA GLU A 214 -8.11 -8.56 -19.61
C GLU A 214 -7.21 -7.93 -20.69
N PHE A 215 -6.02 -7.44 -20.33
CA PHE A 215 -5.11 -6.80 -21.28
C PHE A 215 -4.67 -7.75 -22.41
N SER A 216 -4.38 -9.01 -22.07
CA SER A 216 -3.96 -10.06 -23.01
C SER A 216 -4.99 -10.33 -24.12
N SER A 217 -6.26 -9.96 -23.91
CA SER A 217 -7.35 -10.16 -24.86
C SER A 217 -7.36 -9.15 -26.02
N PHE A 218 -6.60 -8.06 -25.94
CA PHE A 218 -6.53 -7.06 -27.02
C PHE A 218 -5.44 -7.41 -28.03
N GLU A 219 -5.78 -7.41 -29.32
CA GLU A 219 -4.80 -7.55 -30.40
C GLU A 219 -3.73 -6.45 -30.34
N SER A 220 -4.15 -5.20 -30.10
CA SER A 220 -3.25 -4.06 -29.92
C SER A 220 -2.27 -4.21 -28.75
N PHE A 221 -2.67 -4.94 -27.70
CA PHE A 221 -1.76 -5.28 -26.59
C PHE A 221 -0.71 -6.28 -27.05
N GLN A 222 -1.14 -7.34 -27.72
CA GLN A 222 -0.26 -8.39 -28.22
C GLN A 222 0.80 -7.83 -29.18
N GLU A 223 0.39 -6.94 -30.09
CA GLU A 223 1.28 -6.25 -31.01
C GLU A 223 2.32 -5.38 -30.28
N ALA A 224 1.89 -4.65 -29.25
CA ALA A 224 2.75 -3.72 -28.52
C ALA A 224 3.74 -4.42 -27.58
N TRP A 225 3.34 -5.52 -26.94
CA TRP A 225 4.03 -6.08 -25.78
C TRP A 225 4.57 -7.50 -25.94
N ASN A 226 4.02 -8.35 -26.81
CA ASN A 226 4.47 -9.76 -26.89
C ASN A 226 5.96 -9.90 -27.24
N LYS A 227 6.48 -9.02 -28.10
CA LYS A 227 7.91 -8.99 -28.47
C LYS A 227 8.81 -8.32 -27.43
N LYS A 228 8.23 -7.69 -26.40
CA LYS A 228 8.93 -6.92 -25.35
C LYS A 228 8.92 -7.61 -23.98
N GLY A 229 8.41 -8.84 -23.88
CA GLY A 229 8.26 -9.54 -22.60
C GLY A 229 6.81 -9.74 -22.15
N GLY A 230 5.84 -9.36 -22.99
CA GLY A 230 4.41 -9.62 -22.76
C GLY A 230 3.87 -8.86 -21.55
N LEU A 231 3.07 -9.56 -20.74
CA LEU A 231 2.38 -8.98 -19.59
C LEU A 231 3.34 -8.43 -18.53
N GLU A 232 4.43 -9.13 -18.24
CA GLU A 232 5.40 -8.71 -17.24
C GLU A 232 6.03 -7.35 -17.62
N ALA A 233 6.54 -7.23 -18.85
CA ALA A 233 7.12 -5.98 -19.33
C ALA A 233 6.11 -4.82 -19.38
N PHE A 234 4.85 -5.12 -19.69
CA PHE A 234 3.77 -4.13 -19.62
C PHE A 234 3.53 -3.66 -18.18
N GLN A 235 3.48 -4.57 -17.21
CA GLN A 235 3.26 -4.23 -15.80
C GLN A 235 4.39 -3.32 -15.27
N GLU A 236 5.64 -3.63 -15.64
CA GLU A 236 6.79 -2.79 -15.31
C GLU A 236 6.70 -1.40 -15.94
N TYR A 237 6.36 -1.34 -17.22
CA TYR A 237 6.19 -0.07 -17.93
C TYR A 237 5.09 0.79 -17.29
N VAL A 238 3.92 0.21 -16.99
CA VAL A 238 2.84 0.95 -16.34
C VAL A 238 3.27 1.46 -14.97
N ALA A 239 3.98 0.64 -14.18
CA ALA A 239 4.51 1.07 -12.89
C ALA A 239 5.42 2.29 -13.05
N GLU A 240 6.34 2.27 -14.02
CA GLU A 240 7.21 3.40 -14.34
C GLU A 240 6.43 4.65 -14.77
N GLN A 241 5.43 4.51 -15.64
CA GLN A 241 4.60 5.64 -16.08
C GLN A 241 3.82 6.26 -14.92
N LEU A 242 3.22 5.44 -14.05
CA LEU A 242 2.46 5.93 -12.90
C LEU A 242 3.34 6.63 -11.85
N MET A 243 4.60 6.21 -11.70
CA MET A 243 5.57 6.88 -10.82
C MET A 243 6.05 8.23 -11.36
N GLN A 244 5.99 8.45 -12.69
CA GLN A 244 6.37 9.71 -13.32
C GLN A 244 5.28 10.78 -13.25
N ILE A 245 4.03 10.41 -12.96
CA ILE A 245 2.95 11.36 -12.78
C ILE A 245 3.22 12.16 -11.49
N PRO A 246 3.35 13.50 -11.57
CA PRO A 246 3.61 14.33 -10.40
C PRO A 246 2.54 14.15 -9.32
N GLY A 247 2.88 14.47 -8.08
CA GLY A 247 1.94 14.52 -6.94
C GLY A 247 1.57 15.96 -6.63
#